data_AF-A0A6B3QKH0-F1
#
_entry.id   AF-A0A6B3QKH0-F1
#
_cell.length_a   1.000
_cell.length_b   1.000
_cell.length_c   1.000
_cell.angle_alpha   90.00
_cell.angle_beta   90.00
_cell.angle_gamma   90.00
#
_symmetry.space_group_name_H-M   'P 1'
#
loop_
_entity.id
_entity.type
_entity.pdbx_description
1 polymer ?
#
loop_
_entity_poly.entity_id
_entity_poly.type
_entity_poly.pdbx_seq_one_letter_code
_entity_poly.pdbx_strand_id
1 'polypeptide(L)'
;MAEPTPRRHEPRLRPAPLLFEPAEAAADPEHFFDLESIDDPRALLERSTELTHAFRAAADRAMEFQALAAAQLADPRRFDRLTTADIAERAEWTEDYAKKMVEFGRDLMRGEPAD
;
A
#
# COMPACT_ATOMS: atom_id res chain seq x y z
N MET A 1 -62.90 -22.73 27.87
CA MET A 1 -62.63 -21.39 28.44
C MET A 1 -61.20 -21.03 28.10
N ALA A 2 -61.00 -19.79 27.63
CA ALA A 2 -59.79 -19.19 27.06
C ALA A 2 -58.52 -19.33 27.95
N GLU A 3 -57.28 -19.19 27.49
CA GLU A 3 -56.77 -18.13 26.59
C GLU A 3 -55.33 -18.45 26.08
N PRO A 4 -54.93 -18.02 24.86
CA PRO A 4 -53.56 -18.19 24.37
C PRO A 4 -52.68 -16.99 24.72
N THR A 5 -51.44 -17.25 25.15
CA THR A 5 -50.45 -16.24 25.56
C THR A 5 -50.07 -15.29 24.42
N PRO A 6 -50.05 -13.95 24.61
CA PRO A 6 -49.75 -13.01 23.54
C PRO A 6 -48.25 -12.98 23.24
N ARG A 7 -47.87 -13.15 21.97
CA ARG A 7 -46.50 -12.91 21.50
C ARG A 7 -46.25 -11.40 21.48
N ARG A 8 -45.33 -10.91 22.32
CA ARG A 8 -44.81 -9.55 22.26
C ARG A 8 -44.09 -9.35 20.92
N HIS A 9 -44.70 -8.60 20.01
CA HIS A 9 -44.01 -8.01 18.86
C HIS A 9 -43.31 -6.74 19.34
N GLU A 10 -42.07 -6.85 19.81
CA GLU A 10 -41.23 -5.67 20.00
C GLU A 10 -40.69 -5.23 18.63
N PRO A 11 -40.84 -3.95 18.23
CA PRO A 11 -40.31 -3.44 16.97
C PRO A 11 -38.78 -3.52 16.99
N ARG A 12 -38.18 -4.26 16.07
CA ARG A 12 -36.72 -4.31 15.91
C ARG A 12 -36.26 -2.93 15.45
N LEU A 13 -35.54 -2.21 16.30
CA LEU A 13 -34.84 -0.97 15.94
C LEU A 13 -33.87 -1.31 14.79
N ARG A 14 -34.16 -0.81 13.59
CA ARG A 14 -33.23 -0.92 12.47
C ARG A 14 -32.11 0.10 12.69
N PRO A 15 -30.83 -0.28 12.54
CA PRO A 15 -29.73 0.68 12.63
C PRO A 15 -29.92 1.76 11.56
N ALA A 16 -29.66 3.02 11.95
CA ALA A 16 -29.75 4.15 11.03
C ALA A 16 -28.72 3.96 9.88
N PRO A 17 -29.09 4.26 8.63
CA PRO A 17 -28.16 4.21 7.51
C PRO A 17 -27.07 5.25 7.74
N LEU A 18 -25.81 4.82 7.70
CA LEU A 18 -24.66 5.73 7.72
C LEU A 18 -24.66 6.50 6.41
N LEU A 19 -24.89 7.81 6.49
CA LEU A 19 -24.65 8.74 5.40
C LEU A 19 -23.15 8.99 5.37
N PHE A 20 -22.46 8.40 4.40
CA PHE A 20 -21.09 8.78 4.09
C PHE A 20 -21.18 9.93 3.08
N GLU A 21 -20.74 11.12 3.50
CA GLU A 21 -20.39 12.15 2.53
C GLU A 21 -19.18 11.62 1.75
N PRO A 22 -19.22 11.58 0.40
CA PRO A 22 -18.04 11.24 -0.37
C PRO A 22 -16.95 12.25 -0.04
N ALA A 23 -15.75 11.76 0.29
CA ALA A 23 -14.58 12.60 0.41
C ALA A 23 -14.46 13.42 -0.88
N GLU A 24 -14.48 14.74 -0.75
CA GLU A 24 -14.32 15.67 -1.86
C GLU A 24 -13.06 15.25 -2.64
N ALA A 25 -13.23 14.92 -3.92
CA ALA A 25 -12.11 14.58 -4.80
C ALA A 25 -11.34 15.88 -5.09
N ALA A 26 -10.58 16.36 -4.10
CA ALA A 26 -9.78 17.56 -4.21
C ALA A 26 -8.36 17.20 -4.63
N ALA A 27 -8.20 16.93 -5.91
CA ALA A 27 -6.99 17.27 -6.66
C ALA A 27 -7.39 17.34 -8.11
N ASP A 28 -7.13 18.48 -8.76
CA ASP A 28 -7.08 18.52 -10.21
C ASP A 28 -6.13 17.38 -10.67
N PRO A 29 -6.62 16.36 -11.40
CA PRO A 29 -5.77 15.25 -11.83
C PRO A 29 -4.59 15.73 -12.69
N GLU A 30 -4.64 16.94 -13.22
CA GLU A 30 -3.58 17.50 -14.05
C GLU A 30 -2.39 18.03 -13.23
N HIS A 31 -2.51 18.32 -11.92
CA HIS A 31 -1.46 19.04 -11.16
C HIS A 31 -1.26 18.54 -9.71
N PHE A 32 -0.98 17.24 -9.51
CA PHE A 32 -0.82 16.63 -8.17
C PHE A 32 0.19 17.31 -7.22
N PHE A 33 1.18 18.05 -7.74
CA PHE A 33 2.22 18.73 -6.95
C PHE A 33 2.13 20.26 -6.93
N ASP A 34 1.23 20.83 -7.74
CA ASP A 34 0.98 22.28 -7.86
C ASP A 34 2.21 23.17 -8.12
N LEU A 35 3.27 22.65 -8.76
CA LEU A 35 4.49 23.42 -9.00
C LEU A 35 4.27 24.57 -9.98
N GLU A 36 3.44 24.36 -10.99
CA GLU A 36 3.10 25.31 -12.05
C GLU A 36 2.33 26.52 -11.53
N SER A 37 1.74 26.42 -10.33
CA SER A 37 0.98 27.50 -9.68
C SER A 37 1.85 28.37 -8.76
N ILE A 38 3.14 28.08 -8.60
CA ILE A 38 4.05 28.81 -7.71
C ILE A 38 4.81 29.89 -8.47
N ASP A 39 4.40 31.16 -8.27
CA ASP A 39 5.03 32.31 -8.94
C ASP A 39 6.38 32.73 -8.31
N ASP A 40 6.56 32.58 -6.98
CA ASP A 40 7.81 32.97 -6.31
C ASP A 40 8.93 31.96 -6.60
N PRO A 41 10.03 32.37 -7.26
CA PRO A 41 11.13 31.47 -7.60
C PRO A 41 11.77 30.80 -6.37
N ARG A 42 11.77 31.46 -5.21
CA ARG A 42 12.32 30.87 -3.98
C ARG A 42 11.41 29.77 -3.46
N ALA A 43 10.11 30.04 -3.35
CA ALA A 43 9.12 29.05 -2.95
C ALA A 43 9.10 27.83 -3.89
N LEU A 44 9.23 28.05 -5.21
CA LEU A 44 9.30 26.97 -6.19
C LEU A 44 10.53 26.06 -5.96
N LEU A 45 11.70 26.66 -5.70
CA LEU A 45 12.93 25.90 -5.47
C LEU A 45 12.86 25.13 -4.14
N GLU A 46 12.32 25.75 -3.08
CA GLU A 46 12.11 25.10 -1.79
C GLU A 46 11.18 23.88 -1.95
N ARG A 47 10.02 24.08 -2.58
CA ARG A 47 9.03 23.02 -2.79
C ARG A 47 9.57 21.86 -3.63
N SER A 48 10.28 22.16 -4.72
CA SER A 48 10.87 21.10 -5.56
C SER A 48 11.98 20.31 -4.83
N THR A 49 12.71 20.97 -3.93
CA THR A 49 13.70 20.32 -3.07
C THR A 49 13.04 19.37 -2.06
N GLU A 50 11.96 19.80 -1.42
CA GLU A 50 11.16 18.94 -0.51
C GLU A 50 10.67 17.69 -1.24
N LEU A 51 10.10 17.85 -2.44
CA LEU A 51 9.61 16.74 -3.25
C LEU A 51 10.73 15.77 -3.61
N THR A 52 11.93 16.26 -3.90
CA THR A 52 13.10 15.40 -4.17
C THR A 52 13.42 14.48 -2.99
N HIS A 53 13.41 15.03 -1.77
CA HIS A 53 13.63 14.23 -0.56
C HIS A 53 12.49 13.24 -0.31
N ALA A 54 11.24 13.67 -0.50
CA ALA A 54 10.07 12.82 -0.35
C ALA A 54 10.09 11.64 -1.34
N PHE A 55 10.41 11.89 -2.61
CA PHE A 55 10.49 10.85 -3.62
C PHE A 55 11.65 9.89 -3.41
N ARG A 56 12.79 10.36 -2.91
CA ARG A 56 13.88 9.47 -2.54
C ARG A 56 13.44 8.50 -1.44
N ALA A 57 12.85 9.01 -0.37
CA ALA A 57 12.31 8.18 0.70
C ALA A 57 11.22 7.23 0.20
N ALA A 58 10.35 7.69 -0.72
CA ALA A 58 9.32 6.85 -1.34
C ALA A 58 9.92 5.76 -2.22
N ALA A 59 11.00 6.04 -2.97
CA ALA A 59 11.70 5.07 -3.79
C ALA A 59 12.37 3.99 -2.94
N ASP A 60 13.02 4.38 -1.84
CA ASP A 60 13.59 3.45 -0.87
C ASP A 60 12.50 2.53 -0.31
N ARG A 61 11.35 3.11 0.09
CA ARG A 61 10.23 2.33 0.61
C ARG A 61 9.58 1.42 -0.45
N ALA A 62 9.50 1.87 -1.69
CA ALA A 62 8.99 1.06 -2.80
C ALA A 62 9.87 -0.17 -3.05
N MET A 63 11.20 -0.01 -2.93
CA MET A 63 12.14 -1.12 -3.03
C MET A 63 11.91 -2.15 -1.92
N GLU A 64 11.70 -1.71 -0.68
CA GLU A 64 11.35 -2.60 0.44
C GLU A 64 10.04 -3.39 0.16
N PHE A 65 9.02 -2.74 -0.41
CA PHE A 65 7.79 -3.43 -0.79
C PHE A 65 8.02 -4.49 -1.88
N GLN A 66 8.85 -4.18 -2.88
CA GLN A 66 9.24 -5.17 -3.90
C GLN A 66 9.99 -6.36 -3.29
N ALA A 67 10.91 -6.11 -2.36
CA ALA A 67 11.65 -7.15 -1.65
C ALA A 67 10.71 -8.04 -0.81
N LEU A 68 9.78 -7.44 -0.06
CA LEU A 68 8.77 -8.16 0.70
C LEU A 68 7.88 -9.02 -0.19
N ALA A 69 7.49 -8.52 -1.38
CA ALA A 69 6.72 -9.29 -2.34
C ALA A 69 7.53 -10.48 -2.89
N ALA A 70 8.79 -10.26 -3.28
CA ALA A 70 9.68 -11.32 -3.74
C ALA A 70 9.88 -12.41 -2.68
N ALA A 71 10.14 -12.03 -1.43
CA ALA A 71 10.28 -12.95 -0.30
C ALA A 71 9.00 -13.77 -0.05
N GLN A 72 7.82 -13.14 -0.12
CA GLN A 72 6.55 -13.85 0.00
C GLN A 72 6.31 -14.81 -1.17
N LEU A 73 6.70 -14.46 -2.39
CA LEU A 73 6.55 -15.35 -3.56
C LEU A 73 7.50 -16.54 -3.50
N ALA A 74 8.68 -16.37 -2.90
CA ALA A 74 9.69 -17.42 -2.74
C ALA A 74 9.54 -18.23 -1.43
N ASP A 75 8.50 -18.00 -0.62
CA ASP A 75 8.33 -18.70 0.66
C ASP A 75 8.12 -20.20 0.44
N PRO A 76 8.98 -21.09 0.99
CA PRO A 76 8.84 -22.54 0.84
C PRO A 76 7.56 -23.11 1.45
N ARG A 77 6.87 -22.37 2.32
CA ARG A 77 5.59 -22.78 2.92
C ARG A 77 4.41 -22.61 1.95
N ARG A 78 4.57 -21.88 0.85
CA ARG A 78 3.55 -21.70 -0.18
C ARG A 78 3.53 -22.87 -1.14
N PHE A 79 2.31 -23.26 -1.54
CA PHE A 79 2.10 -24.27 -2.57
C PHE A 79 2.46 -23.75 -3.98
N ASP A 80 2.27 -22.45 -4.21
CA ASP A 80 2.50 -21.73 -5.47
C ASP A 80 3.83 -20.97 -5.48
N ARG A 81 4.80 -21.40 -4.67
CA ARG A 81 6.09 -20.71 -4.56
C ARG A 81 6.77 -20.60 -5.93
N LEU A 82 7.40 -19.47 -6.16
CA LEU A 82 8.20 -19.22 -7.36
C LEU A 82 9.68 -19.47 -7.08
N THR A 83 10.42 -19.87 -8.12
CA THR A 83 11.89 -19.86 -8.06
C THR A 83 12.42 -18.43 -8.22
N THR A 84 13.69 -18.21 -7.87
CA THR A 84 14.37 -16.93 -8.12
C THR A 84 14.40 -16.59 -9.61
N ALA A 85 14.58 -17.59 -10.48
CA ALA A 85 14.48 -17.43 -11.94
C ALA A 85 13.09 -16.96 -12.39
N ASP A 86 12.01 -17.58 -11.89
CA ASP A 86 10.63 -17.20 -12.26
C ASP A 86 10.29 -15.79 -11.78
N ILE A 87 10.75 -15.41 -10.58
CA ILE A 87 10.58 -14.05 -10.05
C ILE A 87 11.35 -13.06 -10.93
N ALA A 88 12.59 -13.40 -11.29
CA ALA A 88 13.44 -12.57 -12.13
C ALA A 88 12.82 -12.31 -13.50
N GLU A 89 12.29 -13.35 -14.15
CA GLU A 89 11.60 -13.22 -15.43
C GLU A 89 10.40 -12.26 -15.34
N ARG A 90 9.55 -12.40 -14.31
CA ARG A 90 8.34 -11.58 -14.15
C ARG A 90 8.63 -10.13 -13.77
N ALA A 91 9.73 -9.90 -13.08
CA ALA A 91 10.14 -8.58 -12.60
C ALA A 91 11.16 -7.89 -13.53
N GLU A 92 11.52 -8.52 -14.65
CA GLU A 92 12.56 -8.06 -15.56
C GLU A 92 13.91 -7.84 -14.86
N TRP A 93 14.25 -8.78 -13.96
CA TRP A 93 15.49 -8.77 -13.20
C TRP A 93 16.45 -9.86 -13.67
N THR A 94 17.70 -9.74 -13.24
CA THR A 94 18.60 -10.89 -13.23
C THR A 94 18.25 -11.83 -12.10
N GLU A 95 18.53 -13.13 -12.25
CA GLU A 95 18.27 -14.10 -11.19
C GLU A 95 19.05 -13.78 -9.91
N ASP A 96 20.30 -13.34 -10.02
CA ASP A 96 21.12 -12.93 -8.88
C ASP A 96 20.51 -11.74 -8.13
N TYR A 97 19.92 -10.79 -8.86
CA TYR A 97 19.24 -9.66 -8.23
C TYR A 97 17.94 -10.11 -7.53
N ALA A 98 17.14 -10.98 -8.17
CA ALA A 98 15.94 -11.55 -7.54
C ALA A 98 16.29 -12.32 -6.26
N LYS A 99 17.39 -13.07 -6.25
CA LYS A 99 17.89 -13.74 -5.05
C LYS A 99 18.19 -12.75 -3.92
N LYS A 100 18.93 -11.67 -4.20
CA LYS A 100 19.21 -10.61 -3.23
C LYS A 100 17.93 -9.96 -2.69
N MET A 101 16.95 -9.70 -3.56
CA MET A 101 15.67 -9.12 -3.16
C MET A 101 14.85 -10.06 -2.25
N VAL A 102 14.87 -11.36 -2.52
CA VAL A 102 14.25 -12.37 -1.65
C VAL A 102 14.94 -12.43 -0.28
N GLU A 103 16.26 -12.39 -0.26
CA GLU A 103 17.05 -12.37 0.99
C GLU A 103 16.73 -11.12 1.80
N PHE A 104 16.88 -9.94 1.20
CA PHE A 104 16.55 -8.66 1.83
C PHE A 104 15.11 -8.61 2.36
N GLY A 105 14.14 -9.08 1.57
CA GLY A 105 12.74 -9.14 2.00
C GLY A 105 12.50 -10.08 3.19
N ARG A 106 13.24 -11.18 3.29
CA ARG A 106 13.17 -12.09 4.45
C ARG A 106 13.77 -11.45 5.70
N ASP A 107 14.80 -10.64 5.56
CA ASP A 107 15.45 -9.93 6.66
C ASP A 107 14.51 -8.85 7.20
N LEU A 108 13.87 -8.08 6.31
CA LEU A 108 12.81 -7.13 6.64
C LEU A 108 11.65 -7.79 7.41
N MET A 109 11.20 -8.98 7.02
CA MET A 109 10.15 -9.72 7.73
C MET A 109 10.56 -10.16 9.14
N ARG A 110 11.86 -10.36 9.39
CA ARG A 110 12.41 -10.67 10.71
C ARG A 110 12.65 -9.42 11.56
N GLY A 111 12.51 -8.23 10.96
CA GLY A 111 12.86 -6.96 11.59
C GLY A 111 14.37 -6.75 11.69
N GLU A 112 15.15 -7.45 10.86
CA GLU A 112 16.59 -7.24 10.75
C GLU A 112 16.85 -6.08 9.77
N PRO A 113 17.57 -5.03 10.17
CA PRO A 113 17.96 -3.97 9.24
C PRO A 113 18.91 -4.55 8.18
N ALA A 114 18.75 -4.13 6.92
CA ALA A 114 19.80 -4.39 5.92
C ALA A 114 21.08 -3.65 6.33
N ASP A 115 22.16 -4.42 6.51
CA ASP A 115 23.52 -3.92 6.69
C ASP A 115 24.07 -3.29 5.40
#